data_AF-A0A3P5WW18-F1
#
_entry.id   AF-A0A3P5WW18-F1
#
_cell.length_a   1.000
_cell.length_b   1.000
_cell.length_c   1.000
_cell.angle_alpha   90.00
_cell.angle_beta   90.00
_cell.angle_gamma   90.00
#
_symmetry.space_group_name_H-M   'P 1'
#
loop_
_entity.id
_entity.type
_entity.pdbx_description
1 polymer ?
#
loop_
_entity_poly.entity_id
_entity_poly.type
_entity_poly.pdbx_seq_one_letter_code
_entity_poly.pdbx_strand_id
1 'polypeptide(L)'
;MAVFRFLFAVLLGGLAPALADPAGQTDEPLVMRLIFEDCLGYVTAKKPPFEGLALAPIPPEAEASLPAASAGIANRHQLLSPRYFAIWGEDEDVRLCMIQTMISSDEPMLLVETEGFLDRITARAAAHGMTEADVGEEFSPFYTNDWSEPGDDGSTGLRMVVMPTGGTEDGALADAGLIIVAAGLGWRPPSN
;
A
#
# COMPACT_ATOMS: atom_id res chain seq x y z
N MET A 1 -39.40 -54.73 -15.17
CA MET A 1 -39.41 -53.59 -16.11
C MET A 1 -40.24 -52.47 -15.52
N ALA A 2 -39.59 -51.44 -15.00
CA ALA A 2 -40.21 -50.15 -14.69
C ALA A 2 -39.13 -49.09 -14.78
N VAL A 3 -39.34 -48.16 -15.70
CA VAL A 3 -38.50 -47.02 -16.01
C VAL A 3 -38.83 -45.92 -15.02
N PHE A 4 -37.84 -45.35 -14.34
CA PHE A 4 -37.97 -44.01 -13.77
C PHE A 4 -36.65 -43.27 -13.91
N ARG A 5 -36.57 -42.50 -15.00
CA ARG A 5 -35.55 -41.48 -15.24
C ARG A 5 -35.97 -40.23 -14.46
N PHE A 6 -35.27 -39.91 -13.37
CA PHE A 6 -35.30 -38.56 -12.82
C PHE A 6 -33.99 -37.85 -13.21
N LEU A 7 -34.09 -37.02 -14.23
CA LEU A 7 -33.14 -35.96 -14.53
C LEU A 7 -33.35 -34.86 -13.47
N PHE A 8 -32.45 -34.75 -12.51
CA PHE A 8 -32.28 -33.53 -11.73
C PHE A 8 -31.10 -32.76 -12.34
N ALA A 9 -31.44 -31.87 -13.27
CA ALA A 9 -30.55 -30.83 -13.73
C ALA A 9 -30.31 -29.88 -12.55
N VAL A 10 -29.13 -29.96 -11.94
CA VAL A 10 -28.67 -28.94 -11.00
C VAL A 10 -28.40 -27.69 -11.82
N LEU A 11 -29.38 -26.79 -11.78
CA LEU A 11 -29.30 -25.44 -12.29
C LEU A 11 -28.04 -24.79 -11.70
N LEU A 12 -27.11 -24.46 -12.60
CA LEU A 12 -26.06 -23.48 -12.40
C LEU A 12 -26.71 -22.17 -11.95
N GLY A 13 -26.83 -22.00 -10.64
CA GLY A 13 -27.09 -20.71 -10.00
C GLY A 13 -25.84 -19.86 -10.19
N GLY A 14 -25.77 -19.19 -11.33
CA GLY A 14 -24.81 -18.13 -11.58
C GLY A 14 -24.97 -17.06 -10.51
N LEU A 15 -24.08 -17.10 -9.52
CA LEU A 15 -23.71 -15.91 -8.76
C LEU A 15 -22.93 -15.02 -9.72
N ALA A 16 -23.64 -14.28 -10.56
CA ALA A 16 -23.08 -13.06 -11.13
C ALA A 16 -22.74 -12.17 -9.92
N PRO A 17 -21.48 -11.76 -9.71
CA PRO A 17 -21.18 -10.79 -8.68
C PRO A 17 -21.98 -9.55 -9.03
N ALA A 18 -22.91 -9.18 -8.15
CA ALA A 18 -23.53 -7.87 -8.19
C ALA A 18 -22.36 -6.87 -8.15
N LEU A 19 -22.20 -6.09 -9.22
CA LEU A 19 -21.34 -4.92 -9.21
C LEU A 19 -21.91 -4.00 -8.14
N ALA A 20 -21.30 -4.06 -6.96
CA ALA A 20 -21.63 -3.21 -5.84
C ALA A 20 -21.41 -1.76 -6.26
N ASP A 21 -22.32 -0.91 -5.82
CA ASP A 21 -22.25 0.54 -5.93
C ASP A 21 -20.86 1.04 -5.47
N PRO A 22 -20.08 1.74 -6.32
CA PRO A 22 -18.74 2.21 -5.96
C PRO A 22 -18.75 3.35 -4.92
N ALA A 23 -19.92 3.89 -4.54
CA ALA A 23 -20.04 5.05 -3.65
C ALA A 23 -19.89 4.76 -2.15
N GLY A 24 -19.46 3.56 -1.74
CA GLY A 24 -19.34 3.22 -0.31
C GLY A 24 -18.42 2.06 0.01
N GLN A 25 -17.53 1.68 -0.90
CA GLN A 25 -16.57 0.60 -0.67
C GLN A 25 -15.21 1.21 -0.36
N THR A 26 -14.68 0.92 0.83
CA THR A 26 -13.31 1.30 1.18
C THR A 26 -12.31 0.47 0.40
N ASP A 27 -11.22 1.08 -0.05
CA ASP A 27 -10.10 0.41 -0.68
C ASP A 27 -9.14 -0.23 0.34
N GLU A 28 -9.51 -0.30 1.62
CA GLU A 28 -8.66 -0.82 2.69
C GLU A 28 -8.06 -2.21 2.37
N PRO A 29 -8.78 -3.20 1.81
CA PRO A 29 -8.16 -4.46 1.40
C PRO A 29 -7.03 -4.29 0.38
N LEU A 30 -7.19 -3.37 -0.57
CA LEU A 30 -6.17 -3.04 -1.57
C LEU A 30 -5.00 -2.31 -0.90
N VAL A 31 -5.26 -1.32 -0.05
CA VAL A 31 -4.22 -0.58 0.69
C VAL A 31 -3.40 -1.53 1.56
N MET A 32 -4.05 -2.44 2.29
CA MET A 32 -3.39 -3.46 3.10
C MET A 32 -2.54 -4.41 2.26
N ARG A 33 -3.00 -4.80 1.06
CA ARG A 33 -2.19 -5.58 0.11
C ARG A 33 -0.96 -4.80 -0.34
N LEU A 34 -1.14 -3.55 -0.77
CA LEU A 34 -0.06 -2.67 -1.22
C LEU A 34 1.02 -2.51 -0.15
N ILE A 35 0.62 -2.35 1.12
CA ILE A 35 1.55 -2.25 2.25
C ILE A 35 2.25 -3.58 2.52
N PHE A 36 1.49 -4.64 2.81
CA PHE A 36 2.03 -5.86 3.44
C PHE A 36 2.51 -6.93 2.47
N GLU A 37 1.92 -7.01 1.28
CA GLU A 37 2.29 -8.00 0.27
C GLU A 37 3.28 -7.43 -0.73
N ASP A 38 2.97 -6.24 -1.27
CA ASP A 38 3.80 -5.60 -2.29
C ASP A 38 5.02 -4.92 -1.67
N CYS A 39 4.82 -3.85 -0.89
CA CYS A 39 5.94 -3.07 -0.37
C CYS A 39 6.75 -3.80 0.70
N LEU A 40 6.11 -4.33 1.74
CA LEU A 40 6.82 -5.08 2.78
C LEU A 40 7.43 -6.37 2.22
N GLY A 41 6.76 -7.05 1.28
CA GLY A 41 7.29 -8.24 0.62
C GLY A 41 8.54 -7.94 -0.21
N TYR A 42 8.58 -6.80 -0.90
CA TYR A 42 9.79 -6.32 -1.58
C TYR A 42 10.90 -5.99 -0.57
N VAL A 43 10.58 -5.16 0.43
CA VAL A 43 11.56 -4.64 1.39
C VAL A 43 12.22 -5.77 2.19
N THR A 44 11.45 -6.77 2.60
CA THR A 44 11.96 -7.87 3.44
C THR A 44 12.52 -9.06 2.67
N ALA A 45 11.99 -9.35 1.48
CA ALA A 45 12.28 -10.60 0.76
C ALA A 45 12.66 -10.43 -0.72
N LYS A 46 12.83 -9.20 -1.21
CA LYS A 46 13.08 -8.89 -2.64
C LYS A 46 12.04 -9.50 -3.58
N LYS A 47 10.80 -9.72 -3.11
CA LYS A 47 9.71 -10.14 -3.99
C LYS A 47 9.37 -9.00 -4.96
N PRO A 48 9.14 -9.26 -6.25
CA PRO A 48 8.68 -8.22 -7.17
C PRO A 48 7.38 -7.58 -6.64
N PRO A 49 7.33 -6.26 -6.40
CA PRO A 49 6.12 -5.62 -5.89
C PRO A 49 5.11 -5.41 -7.02
N PHE A 50 3.84 -5.24 -6.65
CA PHE A 50 2.73 -4.84 -7.53
C PHE A 50 2.39 -5.87 -8.62
N GLU A 51 2.68 -7.15 -8.38
CA GLU A 51 2.41 -8.21 -9.34
C GLU A 51 0.89 -8.29 -9.62
N GLY A 52 0.51 -8.23 -10.90
CA GLY A 52 -0.89 -8.23 -11.32
C GLY A 52 -1.61 -6.89 -11.17
N LEU A 53 -0.92 -5.81 -10.81
CA LEU A 53 -1.44 -4.43 -10.91
C LEU A 53 -1.00 -3.77 -12.21
N ALA A 54 -1.80 -2.82 -12.69
CA ALA A 54 -1.45 -2.02 -13.85
C ALA A 54 -0.34 -1.03 -13.49
N LEU A 55 0.83 -1.21 -14.12
CA LEU A 55 1.97 -0.30 -14.04
C LEU A 55 2.15 0.39 -15.38
N ALA A 56 2.19 1.71 -15.38
CA ALA A 56 2.51 2.51 -16.55
C ALA A 56 3.81 3.30 -16.32
N PRO A 57 4.51 3.71 -17.39
CA PRO A 57 5.60 4.68 -17.26
C PRO A 57 5.10 5.94 -16.55
N ILE A 58 5.90 6.46 -15.64
CA ILE A 58 5.62 7.73 -14.99
C ILE A 58 5.69 8.88 -16.01
N PRO A 59 4.70 9.80 -16.04
CA PRO A 59 4.73 10.89 -17.00
C PRO A 59 5.78 11.94 -16.61
N PRO A 60 6.34 12.71 -17.56
CA PRO A 60 7.44 13.65 -17.29
C PRO A 60 7.13 14.69 -16.20
N GLU A 61 5.88 15.15 -16.11
CA GLU A 61 5.41 16.09 -15.09
C GLU A 61 5.43 15.49 -13.68
N ALA A 62 5.16 14.19 -13.56
CA ALA A 62 5.20 13.45 -12.31
C ALA A 62 6.65 13.22 -11.87
N GLU A 63 7.52 12.86 -12.82
CA GLU A 63 8.95 12.65 -12.60
C GLU A 63 9.61 13.90 -11.99
N ALA A 64 9.19 15.10 -12.43
CA ALA A 64 9.69 16.37 -11.90
C ALA A 64 9.22 16.68 -10.46
N SER A 65 8.16 16.03 -9.99
CA SER A 65 7.61 16.20 -8.64
C SER A 65 8.19 15.24 -7.61
N LEU A 66 9.01 14.28 -8.05
CA LEU A 66 9.55 13.27 -7.18
C LEU A 66 10.53 13.85 -6.15
N PRO A 67 10.52 13.35 -4.89
CA PRO A 67 11.50 13.76 -3.89
C PRO A 67 12.93 13.53 -4.38
N ALA A 68 13.83 14.47 -4.12
CA ALA A 68 15.24 14.33 -4.51
C ALA A 68 15.90 13.07 -3.93
N ALA A 69 15.49 12.63 -2.74
CA ALA A 69 15.94 11.37 -2.13
C ALA A 69 15.62 10.14 -2.99
N SER A 70 14.54 10.18 -3.78
CA SER A 70 14.18 9.09 -4.69
C SER A 70 14.98 9.09 -6.00
N ALA A 71 15.79 10.13 -6.27
CA ALA A 71 16.48 10.32 -7.54
C ALA A 71 17.50 9.21 -7.88
N GLY A 72 18.01 8.49 -6.88
CA GLY A 72 18.89 7.33 -7.05
C GLY A 72 18.16 5.99 -7.28
N ILE A 73 16.85 5.94 -7.05
CA ILE A 73 16.06 4.70 -7.07
C ILE A 73 15.56 4.41 -8.49
N ALA A 74 15.79 3.18 -8.96
CA ALA A 74 15.70 2.81 -10.37
C ALA A 74 14.28 2.54 -10.90
N ASN A 75 13.33 2.11 -10.06
CA ASN A 75 11.98 1.72 -10.54
C ASN A 75 10.95 2.75 -10.10
N ARG A 76 10.29 3.36 -11.08
CA ARG A 76 9.29 4.42 -10.89
C ARG A 76 8.19 4.22 -11.91
N HIS A 77 6.97 4.06 -11.42
CA HIS A 77 5.82 3.73 -12.26
C HIS A 77 4.59 4.46 -11.75
N GLN A 78 3.73 4.87 -12.67
CA GLN A 78 2.34 5.15 -12.32
C GLN A 78 1.67 3.83 -11.90
N LEU A 79 0.88 3.87 -10.83
CA LEU A 79 0.24 2.72 -10.20
C LEU A 79 -1.28 2.94 -10.17
N LEU A 80 -2.07 2.00 -10.67
CA LEU A 80 -3.55 1.98 -10.64
C LEU A 80 -4.26 3.10 -11.42
N SER A 81 -3.91 4.36 -11.19
CA SER A 81 -4.45 5.55 -11.84
C SER A 81 -3.37 6.64 -11.96
N PRO A 82 -3.59 7.71 -12.74
CA PRO A 82 -2.67 8.86 -12.81
C PRO A 82 -2.44 9.56 -11.46
N ARG A 83 -3.26 9.25 -10.45
CA ARG A 83 -3.13 9.82 -9.10
C ARG A 83 -1.96 9.24 -8.33
N TYR A 84 -1.63 7.96 -8.50
CA TYR A 84 -0.61 7.29 -7.69
C TYR A 84 0.61 6.93 -8.52
N PHE A 85 1.77 7.07 -7.91
CA PHE A 85 3.00 6.48 -8.40
C PHE A 85 3.62 5.59 -7.33
N ALA A 86 4.27 4.55 -7.80
CA ALA A 86 5.06 3.63 -7.00
C ALA A 86 6.54 3.80 -7.33
N ILE A 87 7.36 3.83 -6.29
CA ILE A 87 8.82 3.86 -6.38
C ILE A 87 9.38 2.72 -5.54
N TRP A 88 10.31 1.96 -6.08
CA TRP A 88 11.01 0.95 -5.29
C TRP A 88 12.43 0.70 -5.78
N GLY A 89 13.30 0.37 -4.84
CA GLY A 89 14.69 0.07 -5.12
C GLY A 89 15.54 -0.06 -3.88
N GLU A 90 16.84 -0.03 -4.10
CA GLU A 90 17.88 -0.20 -3.10
C GLU A 90 19.01 0.76 -3.44
N ASP A 91 19.52 1.50 -2.45
CA ASP A 91 20.75 2.28 -2.54
C ASP A 91 21.84 1.68 -1.64
N GLU A 92 22.80 2.47 -1.16
CA GLU A 92 23.89 1.98 -0.32
C GLU A 92 23.48 1.67 1.13
N ASP A 93 22.37 2.24 1.61
CA ASP A 93 21.96 2.17 3.02
C ASP A 93 20.59 1.48 3.21
N VAL A 94 19.67 1.68 2.26
CA VAL A 94 18.26 1.30 2.43
C VAL A 94 17.67 0.57 1.22
N ARG A 95 16.74 -0.35 1.50
CA ARG A 95 15.77 -0.84 0.53
C ARG A 95 14.42 -0.19 0.79
N LEU A 96 13.85 0.44 -0.23
CA LEU A 96 12.64 1.26 -0.15
C LEU A 96 11.55 0.75 -1.08
N CYS A 97 10.30 0.80 -0.63
CA CYS A 97 9.11 0.81 -1.46
C CYS A 97 8.19 1.95 -1.00
N MET A 98 7.73 2.77 -1.94
CA MET A 98 6.89 3.92 -1.69
C MET A 98 5.74 3.97 -2.69
N ILE A 99 4.57 4.38 -2.20
CA ILE A 99 3.43 4.81 -3.01
C ILE A 99 3.08 6.21 -2.59
N GLN A 100 2.92 7.11 -3.55
CA GLN A 100 2.63 8.50 -3.28
C GLN A 100 1.61 9.05 -4.28
N THR A 101 0.72 9.91 -3.79
CA THR A 101 -0.19 10.68 -4.62
C THR A 101 0.54 11.85 -5.27
N MET A 102 0.31 12.02 -6.57
CA MET A 102 0.52 13.30 -7.23
C MET A 102 -0.51 14.34 -6.75
N ILE A 103 -0.22 15.60 -7.10
CA ILE A 103 -1.09 16.79 -7.09
C ILE A 103 -2.59 16.44 -7.13
N SER A 104 -3.44 17.26 -6.49
CA SER A 104 -4.90 17.10 -6.50
C SER A 104 -5.41 16.67 -7.88
N SER A 105 -6.03 15.50 -7.93
CA SER A 105 -6.59 14.88 -9.12
C SER A 105 -8.05 14.51 -8.87
N ASP A 106 -8.88 14.59 -9.91
CA ASP A 106 -10.28 14.12 -9.89
C ASP A 106 -10.37 12.59 -10.04
N GLU A 107 -9.23 11.92 -10.22
CA GLU A 107 -9.13 10.46 -10.26
C GLU A 107 -9.50 9.83 -8.91
N PRO A 108 -10.03 8.58 -8.91
CA PRO A 108 -10.41 7.88 -7.68
C PRO A 108 -9.30 7.81 -6.64
N MET A 109 -9.68 7.99 -5.38
CA MET A 109 -8.82 7.91 -4.21
C MET A 109 -8.79 6.48 -3.64
N LEU A 110 -7.71 6.10 -2.97
CA LEU A 110 -7.58 4.89 -2.15
C LEU A 110 -8.20 5.17 -0.77
N LEU A 111 -9.52 5.12 -0.70
CA LEU A 111 -10.26 5.56 0.47
C LEU A 111 -10.25 4.50 1.58
N VAL A 112 -9.83 4.91 2.78
CA VAL A 112 -9.84 4.09 4.00
C VAL A 112 -10.65 4.78 5.09
N GLU A 113 -11.26 4.01 5.99
CA GLU A 113 -11.90 4.59 7.18
C GLU A 113 -10.85 5.24 8.06
N THR A 114 -11.02 6.49 8.44
CA THR A 114 -10.02 7.18 9.28
C THR A 114 -9.94 6.55 10.68
N GLU A 115 -11.09 6.16 11.23
CA GLU A 115 -11.18 5.60 12.59
C GLU A 115 -10.55 4.19 12.66
N GLY A 116 -9.56 4.05 13.53
CA GLY A 116 -8.89 2.77 13.83
C GLY A 116 -8.08 2.18 12.68
N PHE A 117 -7.89 2.89 11.56
CA PHE A 117 -7.13 2.34 10.43
C PHE A 117 -5.66 2.11 10.76
N LEU A 118 -5.04 3.05 11.48
CA LEU A 118 -3.69 2.86 11.97
C LEU A 118 -3.59 1.68 12.93
N ASP A 119 -4.55 1.49 13.83
CA ASP A 119 -4.57 0.33 14.75
C ASP A 119 -4.60 -0.99 13.97
N ARG A 120 -5.36 -1.05 12.87
CA ARG A 120 -5.41 -2.23 11.99
C ARG A 120 -4.09 -2.46 11.26
N ILE A 121 -3.43 -1.40 10.81
CA ILE A 121 -2.07 -1.48 10.24
C ILE A 121 -1.11 -2.01 11.30
N THR A 122 -1.08 -1.42 12.48
CA THR A 122 -0.18 -1.79 13.60
C THR A 122 -0.39 -3.24 14.01
N ALA A 123 -1.64 -3.68 14.14
CA ALA A 123 -1.95 -5.07 14.47
C ALA A 123 -1.45 -6.05 13.40
N ARG A 124 -1.56 -5.70 12.11
CA ARG A 124 -1.04 -6.53 11.02
C ARG A 124 0.48 -6.48 10.93
N ALA A 125 1.10 -5.31 11.15
CA ALA A 125 2.54 -5.13 11.18
C ALA A 125 3.21 -5.95 12.29
N ALA A 126 2.56 -6.09 13.46
CA ALA A 126 3.01 -6.95 14.54
C ALA A 126 3.15 -8.44 14.13
N ALA A 127 2.29 -8.92 13.22
CA ALA A 127 2.41 -10.28 12.67
C ALA A 127 3.66 -10.47 11.78
N HIS A 128 4.31 -9.37 11.38
CA HIS A 128 5.57 -9.35 10.65
C HIS A 128 6.77 -8.98 11.54
N GLY A 129 6.59 -8.96 12.86
CA GLY A 129 7.66 -8.65 13.83
C GLY A 129 7.99 -7.17 13.95
N MET A 130 7.13 -6.28 13.45
CA MET A 130 7.23 -4.84 13.66
C MET A 130 6.63 -4.46 15.02
N THR A 131 7.19 -3.42 15.62
CA THR A 131 6.69 -2.79 16.85
C THR A 131 5.94 -1.50 16.51
N GLU A 132 5.25 -0.92 17.48
CA GLU A 132 4.60 0.39 17.31
C GLU A 132 5.59 1.48 16.89
N ALA A 133 6.84 1.43 17.36
CA ALA A 133 7.88 2.39 16.96
C ALA A 133 8.33 2.22 15.49
N ASP A 134 7.98 1.11 14.84
CA ASP A 134 8.31 0.85 13.44
C ASP A 134 7.20 1.34 12.50
N VAL A 135 6.03 1.71 13.04
CA VAL A 135 4.87 2.25 12.32
C VAL A 135 4.68 3.70 12.76
N GLY A 136 4.27 4.61 11.86
CA GLY A 136 3.94 5.98 12.26
C GLY A 136 2.91 6.03 13.39
N GLU A 137 3.04 6.98 14.33
CA GLU A 137 2.15 7.07 15.51
C GLU A 137 0.77 7.64 15.17
N GLU A 138 0.64 8.37 14.06
CA GLU A 138 -0.62 9.01 13.66
C GLU A 138 -0.86 8.91 12.15
N PHE A 139 -2.11 8.60 11.78
CA PHE A 139 -2.57 8.72 10.42
C PHE A 139 -3.01 10.16 10.14
N SER A 140 -2.02 11.04 9.95
CA SER A 140 -2.20 12.49 9.86
C SER A 140 -1.25 13.11 8.82
N PRO A 141 -1.68 14.14 8.07
CA PRO A 141 -0.81 14.78 7.08
C PRO A 141 0.32 15.61 7.73
N PHE A 142 0.27 15.85 9.03
CA PHE A 142 1.27 16.62 9.78
C PHE A 142 2.38 15.75 10.38
N TYR A 143 2.24 14.42 10.33
CA TYR A 143 3.10 13.47 11.03
C TYR A 143 4.36 13.07 10.22
N THR A 144 4.72 13.79 9.16
CA THR A 144 5.96 13.50 8.39
C THR A 144 7.25 13.85 9.12
N ASN A 145 7.18 14.71 10.15
CA ASN A 145 8.39 15.31 10.74
C ASN A 145 9.20 14.33 11.59
N ASP A 146 8.59 13.22 12.01
CA ASP A 146 9.24 12.22 12.87
C ASP A 146 9.62 10.93 12.12
N TRP A 147 9.33 10.84 10.81
CA TRP A 147 9.82 9.74 9.98
C TRP A 147 11.28 9.98 9.57
N SER A 148 12.15 9.01 9.86
CA SER A 148 13.52 8.96 9.38
C SER A 148 13.78 7.65 8.64
N GLU A 149 14.71 7.68 7.69
CA GLU A 149 15.15 6.46 7.03
C GLU A 149 15.76 5.51 8.07
N PRO A 150 15.58 4.18 7.94
CA PRO A 150 16.27 3.24 8.80
C PRO A 150 17.78 3.41 8.66
N GLY A 151 18.47 3.70 9.76
CA GLY A 151 19.92 3.89 9.80
C GLY A 151 20.34 5.27 10.27
N ASP A 152 19.51 6.29 10.06
CA ASP A 152 19.79 7.68 10.46
C ASP A 152 19.91 7.84 11.99
N ASP A 153 19.16 7.03 12.74
CA ASP A 153 19.20 6.92 14.21
C ASP A 153 20.12 5.78 14.70
N GLY A 154 20.82 5.10 13.79
CA GLY A 154 21.61 3.90 14.06
C GLY A 154 20.79 2.60 14.13
N SER A 155 19.48 2.64 13.85
CA SER A 155 18.65 1.44 13.75
C SER A 155 18.80 0.79 12.36
N THR A 156 19.23 -0.47 12.28
CA THR A 156 19.18 -1.25 11.03
C THR A 156 17.75 -1.76 10.77
N GLY A 157 16.73 -1.00 11.19
CA GLY A 157 15.37 -1.46 11.39
C GLY A 157 14.54 -1.55 10.11
N LEU A 158 13.31 -2.02 10.29
CA LEU A 158 12.23 -1.93 9.31
C LEU A 158 11.33 -0.78 9.76
N ARG A 159 11.00 0.16 8.87
CA ARG A 159 10.15 1.32 9.16
C ARG A 159 9.00 1.40 8.16
N MET A 160 7.86 1.89 8.61
CA MET A 160 6.67 2.10 7.81
C MET A 160 5.96 3.39 8.22
N VAL A 161 5.50 4.16 7.24
CA VAL A 161 4.55 5.26 7.46
C VAL A 161 3.44 5.17 6.44
N VAL A 162 2.22 5.45 6.88
CA VAL A 162 1.04 5.57 6.04
C VAL A 162 0.34 6.87 6.45
N MET A 163 -0.01 7.72 5.50
CA MET A 163 -0.58 9.03 5.79
C MET A 163 -1.70 9.39 4.82
N PRO A 164 -2.66 10.21 5.29
CA PRO A 164 -3.69 10.74 4.42
C PRO A 164 -3.13 11.89 3.57
N THR A 165 -3.53 11.96 2.30
CA THR A 165 -3.22 13.11 1.41
C THR A 165 -4.46 13.81 0.86
N GLY A 166 -5.64 13.32 1.22
CA GLY A 166 -6.96 13.82 0.85
C GLY A 166 -8.04 13.05 1.60
N GLY A 167 -9.31 13.29 1.27
CA GLY A 167 -10.43 12.58 1.90
C GLY A 167 -11.79 13.18 1.59
N THR A 168 -12.82 12.66 2.24
CA THR A 168 -14.20 13.15 2.15
C THR A 168 -14.42 14.39 3.01
N GLU A 169 -15.46 15.18 2.71
CA GLU A 169 -15.77 16.42 3.43
C GLU A 169 -16.09 16.20 4.92
N ASP A 170 -16.67 15.04 5.27
CA ASP A 170 -17.00 14.66 6.65
C ASP A 170 -15.80 14.07 7.42
N GLY A 171 -14.68 13.81 6.74
CA GLY A 171 -13.47 13.21 7.30
C GLY A 171 -13.58 11.72 7.66
N ALA A 172 -14.70 11.07 7.35
CA ALA A 172 -14.90 9.65 7.66
C ALA A 172 -13.97 8.75 6.84
N LEU A 173 -13.73 9.13 5.58
CA LEU A 173 -12.81 8.46 4.69
C LEU A 173 -11.65 9.38 4.32
N ALA A 174 -10.45 8.83 4.30
CA ALA A 174 -9.26 9.53 3.85
C ALA A 174 -8.55 8.74 2.75
N ASP A 175 -7.87 9.47 1.86
CA ASP A 175 -7.02 8.90 0.83
C ASP A 175 -5.68 8.48 1.45
N ALA A 176 -5.40 7.17 1.49
CA ALA A 176 -4.11 6.61 1.95
C ALA A 176 -2.99 6.86 0.92
N GLY A 177 -2.72 8.14 0.69
CA GLY A 177 -1.95 8.60 -0.47
C GLY A 177 -0.46 8.80 -0.22
N LEU A 178 0.06 8.56 0.98
CA LEU A 178 1.48 8.27 1.16
C LEU A 178 1.63 6.97 1.92
N ILE A 179 2.36 6.03 1.34
CA ILE A 179 2.78 4.77 1.96
C ILE A 179 4.28 4.65 1.73
N ILE A 180 5.07 4.51 2.79
CA ILE A 180 6.49 4.23 2.68
C ILE A 180 6.80 3.03 3.56
N VAL A 181 7.54 2.07 3.00
CA VAL A 181 8.14 0.95 3.73
C VAL A 181 9.63 0.91 3.39
N ALA A 182 10.47 0.85 4.40
CA ALA A 182 11.92 0.90 4.25
C ALA A 182 12.61 -0.07 5.21
N ALA A 183 13.70 -0.71 4.78
CA ALA A 183 14.57 -1.47 5.67
C ALA A 183 16.04 -1.18 5.37
N GLY A 184 16.83 -1.02 6.43
CA GLY A 184 18.29 -0.93 6.27
C GLY A 184 18.87 -2.25 5.72
N LEU A 185 19.94 -2.19 4.93
CA LEU A 185 20.49 -3.40 4.25
C LEU A 185 21.00 -4.49 5.21
N GLY A 186 21.26 -4.14 6.47
CA GLY A 186 21.62 -5.07 7.54
C GLY A 186 20.44 -5.77 8.23
N TRP A 187 19.20 -5.34 7.94
CA TRP A 187 18.01 -5.89 8.59
C TRP A 187 17.82 -7.36 8.27
N ARG A 188 17.43 -8.13 9.30
CA ARG A 188 17.00 -9.52 9.16
C ARG A 188 15.70 -9.73 9.91
N PRO A 189 14.77 -10.54 9.37
CA PRO A 189 13.57 -10.89 10.11
C PRO A 189 13.95 -11.61 11.42
N PRO A 190 13.16 -11.44 12.49
CA PRO A 190 13.35 -12.18 13.73
C PRO A 190 13.36 -13.68 13.47
N SER A 191 14.32 -14.40 14.08
CA SER A 191 14.31 -15.86 14.09
C SER A 191 13.22 -16.34 15.06
N ASN A 192 12.14 -16.91 14.52
CA ASN A 192 11.13 -17.63 15.30
C ASN A 192 11.70 -18.90 15.95
#